data_AF-A0A564YK51-F1
#
_entry.id   AF-A0A564YK51-F1
#
_cell.length_a   1.000
_cell.length_b   1.000
_cell.length_c   1.000
_cell.angle_alpha   90.00
_cell.angle_beta   90.00
_cell.angle_gamma   90.00
#
_symmetry.space_group_name_H-M   'P 1'
#
loop_
_entity.id
_entity.type
_entity.pdbx_description
1 polymer ?
#
loop_
_entity_poly.entity_id
_entity_poly.type
_entity_poly.pdbx_seq_one_letter_code
_entity_poly.pdbx_strand_id
1 'polypeptide(L)'
;PLLLFIRQVCQARQALRAKQSQRGGQENGISEGFSQNTLSNRLGPTVVHCSAGVGRTGAFIVIDSQLDRIRAENTVDIFGAVSRMRSQRNFMVQTEQQYAFLYEVMVEAVQLTGSEVSAHSLYNYVMKLRQTAPTSMLSMYLGDHVPRGGAKPNFPQNITALELEFQRVSINLQISSQCTSALLPENRNKNRLDSVLPYESNR
;
A
#
# COMPACT_ATOMS: atom_id res chain seq x y z
N PRO A 1 3.70 3.73 -6.22
CA PRO A 1 3.08 3.30 -7.51
C PRO A 1 2.40 1.92 -7.44
N LEU A 2 3.06 0.90 -6.89
CA LEU A 2 2.51 -0.47 -6.82
C LEU A 2 1.25 -0.56 -5.95
N LEU A 3 1.25 0.06 -4.76
CA LEU A 3 0.08 0.05 -3.87
C LEU A 3 -1.14 0.73 -4.51
N LEU A 4 -0.93 1.83 -5.24
CA LEU A 4 -1.99 2.50 -6.01
C LEU A 4 -2.56 1.56 -7.07
N PHE A 5 -1.68 0.88 -7.83
CA PHE A 5 -2.11 -0.10 -8.84
C PHE A 5 -2.93 -1.25 -8.21
N ILE A 6 -2.46 -1.82 -7.10
CA ILE A 6 -3.18 -2.90 -6.40
C ILE A 6 -4.55 -2.43 -5.90
N ARG A 7 -4.65 -1.20 -5.38
CA ARG A 7 -5.93 -0.60 -4.96
C ARG A 7 -6.87 -0.39 -6.15
N GLN A 8 -6.38 0.09 -7.29
CA GLN A 8 -7.19 0.23 -8.50
C GLN A 8 -7.70 -1.13 -9.00
N VAL A 9 -6.86 -2.16 -8.98
CA VAL A 9 -7.28 -3.53 -9.32
C VAL A 9 -8.35 -4.03 -8.34
N CYS A 10 -8.17 -3.79 -7.04
CA CYS A 10 -9.19 -4.08 -6.03
C CYS A 10 -10.53 -3.38 -6.32
N GLN A 11 -10.51 -2.08 -6.61
CA GLN A 11 -11.70 -1.28 -6.91
C GLN A 11 -12.39 -1.78 -8.19
N ALA A 12 -11.63 -2.06 -9.24
CA ALA A 12 -12.17 -2.62 -10.49
C ALA A 12 -12.83 -4.00 -10.24
N ARG A 13 -12.18 -4.86 -9.44
CA ARG A 13 -12.73 -6.17 -9.01
C ARG A 13 -14.06 -6.00 -8.28
N GLN A 14 -14.16 -5.05 -7.36
CA GLN A 14 -15.40 -4.75 -6.62
C GLN A 14 -16.50 -4.19 -7.53
N ALA A 15 -16.17 -3.25 -8.42
CA ALA A 15 -17.13 -2.68 -9.37
C ALA A 15 -17.72 -3.72 -10.32
N LEU A 16 -16.90 -4.68 -10.78
CA LEU A 16 -17.35 -5.80 -11.60
C LEU A 16 -18.31 -6.72 -10.82
N ARG A 17 -18.03 -6.99 -9.54
CA ARG A 17 -18.94 -7.77 -8.68
C ARG A 17 -20.30 -7.08 -8.53
N ALA A 18 -20.30 -5.77 -8.30
CA ALA A 18 -21.52 -4.98 -8.13
C ALA A 18 -22.40 -4.95 -9.39
N LYS A 19 -21.80 -4.77 -10.58
CA LYS A 19 -22.52 -4.76 -11.87
C LYS A 19 -23.17 -6.11 -12.20
N GLN A 20 -22.57 -7.23 -11.79
CA GLN A 20 -23.13 -8.56 -12.01
C GLN A 20 -24.28 -8.89 -11.05
N SER A 21 -24.27 -8.35 -9.82
CA SER A 21 -25.38 -8.48 -8.89
C SER A 21 -26.67 -7.84 -9.44
N GLN A 22 -26.55 -6.69 -10.11
CA GLN A 22 -27.68 -6.00 -10.73
C GLN A 22 -28.24 -6.70 -11.98
N ARG A 23 -27.39 -7.38 -12.78
CA ARG A 23 -27.84 -8.13 -13.97
C ARG A 23 -28.49 -9.48 -13.65
N GLY A 24 -28.23 -10.06 -12.49
CA GLY A 24 -28.78 -11.35 -12.07
C GLY A 24 -30.21 -11.31 -11.51
N GLY A 25 -30.85 -10.14 -11.44
CA GLY A 25 -32.21 -9.96 -10.90
C GLY A 25 -33.33 -10.05 -11.94
N GLN A 26 -33.05 -10.43 -13.18
CA GLN A 26 -34.03 -10.35 -14.27
C GLN A 26 -34.25 -11.65 -15.07
N GLU A 27 -33.72 -12.79 -14.62
CA GLU A 27 -34.00 -14.08 -15.26
C GLU A 27 -34.40 -15.17 -14.25
N ASN A 28 -35.66 -15.59 -14.41
CA ASN A 28 -36.26 -16.91 -14.13
C ASN A 28 -36.48 -17.35 -12.69
N GLY A 29 -37.77 -17.39 -12.31
CA GLY A 29 -38.25 -18.22 -11.21
C GLY A 29 -38.32 -19.70 -11.63
N ILE A 30 -37.61 -20.54 -10.88
CA ILE A 30 -37.92 -21.95 -10.56
C ILE A 30 -37.42 -22.17 -9.12
N SER A 31 -38.23 -22.88 -8.33
CA SER A 31 -38.09 -23.13 -6.90
C SER A 31 -37.08 -24.23 -6.53
N GLU A 32 -36.63 -24.13 -5.28
CA GLU A 32 -36.08 -25.16 -4.37
C GLU A 32 -34.56 -25.36 -4.26
N GLY A 33 -34.03 -25.01 -3.08
CA GLY A 33 -33.15 -25.89 -2.32
C GLY A 33 -31.67 -25.97 -2.69
N PHE A 34 -30.95 -24.85 -2.84
CA PHE A 34 -29.48 -24.87 -2.91
C PHE A 34 -28.80 -23.80 -2.04
N SER A 35 -27.82 -24.27 -1.27
CA SER A 35 -27.08 -23.56 -0.21
C SER A 35 -26.63 -22.14 -0.54
N GLN A 36 -26.65 -21.29 0.49
CA GLN A 36 -26.30 -19.86 0.54
C GLN A 36 -24.88 -19.46 0.07
N ASN A 37 -24.17 -20.28 -0.72
CA ASN A 37 -22.76 -20.05 -1.10
C ASN A 37 -22.55 -19.61 -2.56
N THR A 38 -23.60 -19.41 -3.36
CA THR A 38 -23.51 -19.21 -4.82
C THR A 38 -23.51 -17.76 -5.31
N LEU A 39 -23.82 -16.76 -4.46
CA LEU A 39 -23.86 -15.35 -4.89
C LEU A 39 -22.48 -14.66 -4.94
N SER A 40 -21.47 -15.20 -4.26
CA SER A 40 -20.10 -14.67 -4.25
C SER A 40 -19.26 -15.07 -5.48
N ASN A 41 -19.79 -15.93 -6.36
CA ASN A 41 -18.99 -16.74 -7.28
C ASN A 41 -19.20 -16.47 -8.79
N ARG A 42 -19.74 -15.31 -9.19
CA ARG A 42 -19.95 -15.01 -10.63
C ARG A 42 -18.73 -14.46 -11.37
N LEU A 43 -17.68 -14.06 -10.65
CA LEU A 43 -16.39 -13.72 -11.24
C LEU A 43 -15.43 -14.88 -11.02
N GLY A 44 -14.87 -15.41 -12.11
CA GLY A 44 -13.79 -16.39 -12.04
C GLY A 44 -12.54 -15.83 -11.32
N PRO A 45 -11.58 -16.70 -10.95
CA PRO A 45 -10.35 -16.27 -10.31
C PRO A 45 -9.58 -15.28 -11.18
N THR A 46 -9.03 -14.22 -10.57
CA THR A 46 -8.17 -13.27 -11.29
C THR A 46 -6.92 -13.97 -11.81
N VAL A 47 -6.68 -13.87 -13.12
CA VAL A 47 -5.45 -14.38 -13.73
C VAL A 47 -4.32 -13.38 -13.53
N VAL A 48 -3.22 -13.82 -12.92
CA VAL A 48 -2.01 -13.02 -12.71
C VAL A 48 -0.83 -13.77 -13.32
N HIS A 49 -0.05 -13.12 -14.19
CA HIS A 49 1.12 -13.74 -14.81
C HIS A 49 2.30 -12.76 -14.91
N CYS A 50 3.49 -13.30 -15.11
CA CYS A 50 4.67 -12.55 -15.50
C CYS A 50 5.32 -13.27 -16.69
N SER A 51 6.58 -13.67 -16.59
CA SER A 51 7.22 -14.59 -17.55
C SER A 51 6.99 -16.05 -17.11
N ALA A 52 7.67 -16.52 -16.06
CA ALA A 52 7.48 -17.87 -15.50
C ALA A 52 6.23 -18.02 -14.60
N GLY A 53 5.61 -16.91 -14.21
CA GLY A 53 4.41 -16.91 -13.36
C GLY A 53 4.67 -17.34 -11.91
N VAL A 54 5.84 -17.03 -11.34
CA VAL A 54 6.23 -17.45 -9.97
C VAL A 54 6.80 -16.30 -9.12
N GLY A 55 7.70 -15.47 -9.67
CA GLY A 55 8.36 -14.38 -8.94
C GLY A 55 7.44 -13.17 -8.69
N ARG A 56 7.39 -12.22 -9.64
CA ARG A 56 6.51 -11.03 -9.56
C ARG A 56 5.03 -11.39 -9.37
N THR A 57 4.58 -12.47 -10.01
CA THR A 57 3.24 -13.02 -9.82
C THR A 57 2.99 -13.40 -8.37
N GLY A 58 3.93 -14.12 -7.75
CA GLY A 58 3.81 -14.49 -6.35
C GLY A 58 3.83 -13.27 -5.43
N ALA A 59 4.72 -12.32 -5.69
CA ALA A 59 4.78 -11.11 -4.90
C ALA A 59 3.46 -10.32 -4.92
N PHE A 60 2.87 -10.15 -6.11
CA PHE A 60 1.57 -9.50 -6.26
C PHE A 60 0.46 -10.22 -5.48
N ILE A 61 0.35 -11.54 -5.61
CA ILE A 61 -0.69 -12.33 -4.93
C ILE A 61 -0.54 -12.25 -3.40
N VAL A 62 0.70 -12.34 -2.89
CA VAL A 62 0.94 -12.19 -1.44
C VAL A 62 0.49 -10.80 -1.00
N ILE A 63 0.92 -9.74 -1.69
CA ILE A 63 0.55 -8.37 -1.31
C ILE A 63 -0.97 -8.19 -1.31
N ASP A 64 -1.68 -8.60 -2.36
CA ASP A 64 -3.16 -8.51 -2.43
C ASP A 64 -3.82 -9.22 -1.25
N SER A 65 -3.41 -10.47 -0.98
CA SER A 65 -3.97 -11.26 0.12
C SER A 65 -3.70 -10.67 1.50
N GLN A 66 -2.50 -10.12 1.73
CA GLN A 66 -2.12 -9.55 3.02
C GLN A 66 -2.77 -8.19 3.24
N LEU A 67 -2.99 -7.40 2.19
CA LEU A 67 -3.76 -6.15 2.30
C LEU A 67 -5.21 -6.41 2.70
N ASP A 68 -5.84 -7.46 2.15
CA ASP A 68 -7.18 -7.87 2.57
C ASP A 68 -7.20 -8.37 4.03
N ARG A 69 -6.16 -9.10 4.44
CA ARG A 69 -5.99 -9.54 5.83
C ARG A 69 -5.81 -8.38 6.80
N ILE A 70 -5.00 -7.38 6.46
CA ILE A 70 -4.82 -6.17 7.28
C ILE A 70 -6.19 -5.49 7.51
N ARG A 71 -7.01 -5.37 6.48
CA ARG A 71 -8.35 -4.76 6.58
C ARG A 71 -9.31 -5.54 7.48
N ALA A 72 -9.23 -6.87 7.46
CA ALA A 72 -10.16 -7.74 8.18
C ALA A 72 -9.72 -8.04 9.62
N GLU A 73 -8.42 -8.24 9.84
CA GLU A 73 -7.87 -8.81 11.07
C GLU A 73 -6.82 -7.91 11.75
N ASN A 74 -6.38 -6.83 11.11
CA ASN A 74 -5.23 -6.01 11.55
C ASN A 74 -3.95 -6.84 11.80
N THR A 75 -3.74 -7.91 11.03
CA THR A 75 -2.55 -8.77 11.12
C THR A 75 -1.93 -9.06 9.75
N VAL A 76 -0.66 -9.49 9.75
CA VAL A 76 0.12 -9.84 8.55
C VAL A 76 0.86 -11.16 8.80
N ASP A 77 0.86 -12.05 7.80
CA ASP A 77 1.57 -13.34 7.81
C ASP A 77 2.17 -13.63 6.43
N ILE A 78 3.30 -12.98 6.14
CA ILE A 78 3.99 -13.14 4.85
C ILE A 78 4.56 -14.57 4.72
N PHE A 79 5.18 -15.09 5.77
CA PHE A 79 5.78 -16.42 5.77
C PHE A 79 4.75 -17.51 5.49
N GLY A 80 3.63 -17.50 6.21
CA GLY A 80 2.56 -18.46 6.01
C GLY A 80 1.89 -18.29 4.66
N ALA A 81 1.70 -17.07 4.17
CA ALA A 81 1.17 -16.82 2.83
C ALA A 81 2.06 -17.43 1.72
N VAL A 82 3.37 -17.16 1.76
CA VAL A 82 4.32 -17.71 0.79
C VAL A 82 4.40 -19.23 0.90
N SER A 83 4.42 -19.78 2.13
CA SER A 83 4.44 -21.23 2.36
C SER A 83 3.21 -21.92 1.78
N ARG A 84 2.00 -21.37 2.00
CA ARG A 84 0.76 -21.88 1.40
C ARG A 84 0.75 -21.76 -0.12
N MET A 85 1.32 -20.71 -0.69
CA MET A 85 1.40 -20.58 -2.14
C MET A 85 2.39 -21.57 -2.76
N ARG A 86 3.51 -21.85 -2.07
CA ARG A 86 4.50 -22.83 -2.52
C ARG A 86 4.01 -24.27 -2.51
N SER A 87 2.99 -24.60 -1.71
CA SER A 87 2.34 -25.92 -1.77
C SER A 87 1.43 -26.09 -3.00
N GLN A 88 0.99 -24.99 -3.62
CA GLN A 88 0.12 -25.00 -4.79
C GLN A 88 0.88 -24.80 -6.11
N ARG A 89 1.97 -24.02 -6.09
CA ARG A 89 2.82 -23.75 -7.25
C ARG A 89 4.27 -23.60 -6.82
N ASN A 90 5.19 -24.20 -7.57
CA ASN A 90 6.62 -24.15 -7.26
C ASN A 90 7.17 -22.71 -7.30
N PHE A 91 8.20 -22.45 -6.51
CA PHE A 91 9.01 -21.21 -6.54
C PHE A 91 8.24 -19.89 -6.40
N MET A 92 7.03 -19.89 -5.85
CA MET A 92 6.28 -18.65 -5.58
C MET A 92 7.11 -17.72 -4.69
N VAL A 93 7.28 -16.48 -5.15
CA VAL A 93 8.27 -15.52 -4.62
C VAL A 93 9.67 -16.11 -4.72
N GLN A 94 10.32 -15.88 -5.86
CA GLN A 94 11.47 -16.68 -6.31
C GLN A 94 12.79 -16.27 -5.63
N THR A 95 12.97 -14.97 -5.35
CA THR A 95 14.23 -14.44 -4.82
C THR A 95 14.05 -13.81 -3.44
N GLU A 96 15.15 -13.73 -2.70
CA GLU A 96 15.18 -13.05 -1.40
C GLU A 96 14.79 -11.58 -1.51
N GLN A 97 15.27 -10.87 -2.55
CA GLN A 97 14.92 -9.46 -2.76
C GLN A 97 13.42 -9.28 -2.96
N GLN A 98 12.75 -10.21 -3.66
CA GLN A 98 11.29 -10.19 -3.79
C GLN A 98 10.61 -10.41 -2.44
N TYR A 99 11.15 -11.28 -1.59
CA TYR A 99 10.61 -11.56 -0.26
C TYR A 99 10.79 -10.38 0.70
N ALA A 100 11.98 -9.75 0.73
CA ALA A 100 12.25 -8.53 1.49
C ALA A 100 11.32 -7.38 1.04
N PHE A 101 11.15 -7.23 -0.27
CA PHE A 101 10.22 -6.26 -0.86
C PHE A 101 8.77 -6.42 -0.35
N LEU A 102 8.32 -7.63 -0.01
CA LEU A 102 6.98 -7.82 0.57
C LEU A 102 6.85 -7.11 1.92
N TYR A 103 7.88 -7.19 2.77
CA TYR A 103 7.87 -6.52 4.06
C TYR A 103 7.91 -5.01 3.89
N GLU A 104 8.76 -4.49 3.00
CA GLU A 104 8.84 -3.06 2.68
C GLU A 104 7.46 -2.52 2.25
N VAL A 105 6.79 -3.23 1.33
CA VAL A 105 5.46 -2.85 0.86
C VAL A 105 4.41 -2.93 1.96
N MET A 106 4.47 -3.91 2.87
CA MET A 106 3.52 -3.99 3.99
C MET A 106 3.70 -2.84 4.98
N VAL A 107 4.95 -2.47 5.29
CA VAL A 107 5.24 -1.30 6.14
C VAL A 107 4.70 -0.03 5.49
N GLU A 108 5.00 0.19 4.21
CA GLU A 108 4.49 1.33 3.45
C GLU A 108 2.95 1.34 3.43
N ALA A 109 2.32 0.17 3.24
CA ALA A 109 0.87 0.05 3.16
C ALA A 109 0.15 0.43 4.46
N VAL A 110 0.73 0.10 5.62
CA VAL A 110 0.17 0.44 6.94
C VAL A 110 0.40 1.92 7.26
N GLN A 111 1.53 2.49 6.84
CA GLN A 111 1.88 3.89 7.10
C GLN A 111 1.14 4.89 6.18
N LEU A 112 0.88 4.52 4.92
CA LEU A 112 0.38 5.42 3.86
C LEU A 112 -1.07 5.12 3.40
N THR A 113 -1.98 4.82 4.33
CA THR A 113 -3.39 4.59 3.97
C THR A 113 -4.17 5.89 3.75
N GLY A 114 -5.03 5.93 2.73
CA GLY A 114 -6.19 6.84 2.70
C GLY A 114 -6.03 8.22 2.04
N SER A 115 -4.99 8.44 1.24
CA SER A 115 -4.77 9.72 0.52
C SER A 115 -5.48 9.82 -0.85
N GLU A 116 -6.13 8.75 -1.31
CA GLU A 116 -6.93 8.78 -2.54
C GLU A 116 -8.29 9.40 -2.29
N VAL A 117 -8.67 10.39 -3.10
CA VAL A 117 -9.92 11.14 -2.94
C VAL A 117 -10.63 11.23 -4.28
N SER A 118 -11.93 10.94 -4.29
CA SER A 118 -12.75 11.14 -5.49
C SER A 118 -12.84 12.64 -5.82
N ALA A 119 -12.91 12.99 -7.11
CA ALA A 119 -13.07 14.38 -7.51
C ALA A 119 -14.29 15.07 -6.87
N HIS A 120 -15.38 14.31 -6.70
CA HIS A 120 -16.60 14.79 -6.03
C HIS A 120 -16.37 15.14 -4.55
N SER A 121 -15.53 14.38 -3.85
CA SER A 121 -15.24 14.58 -2.43
C SER A 121 -14.07 15.54 -2.16
N LEU A 122 -13.39 16.03 -3.21
CA LEU A 122 -12.16 16.80 -3.09
C LEU A 122 -12.34 18.05 -2.21
N TYR A 123 -13.40 18.82 -2.43
CA TYR A 123 -13.67 20.04 -1.65
C TYR A 123 -13.79 19.73 -0.15
N ASN A 124 -14.60 18.72 0.20
CA ASN A 124 -14.80 18.30 1.59
C ASN A 124 -13.50 17.78 2.22
N TYR A 125 -12.69 17.06 1.45
CA TYR A 125 -11.39 16.59 1.91
C TYR A 125 -10.43 17.75 2.20
N VAL A 126 -10.33 18.75 1.32
CA VAL A 126 -9.50 19.93 1.54
C VAL A 126 -9.97 20.73 2.76
N MET A 127 -11.28 20.86 2.97
CA MET A 127 -11.82 21.50 4.18
C MET A 127 -11.48 20.71 5.45
N LYS A 128 -11.43 19.38 5.39
CA LYS A 128 -10.97 18.52 6.49
C LYS A 128 -9.47 18.68 6.77
N LEU A 129 -8.65 18.77 5.73
CA LEU A 129 -7.20 18.95 5.87
C LEU A 129 -6.81 20.25 6.60
N ARG A 130 -7.62 21.29 6.46
CA ARG A 130 -7.42 22.59 7.14
C ARG A 130 -7.74 22.56 8.64
N GLN A 131 -8.45 21.53 9.11
CA GLN A 131 -8.79 21.38 10.52
C GLN A 131 -7.62 20.77 11.30
N THR A 132 -7.64 20.93 12.62
CA THR A 132 -6.64 20.33 13.51
C THR A 132 -6.70 18.81 13.43
N ALA A 133 -5.52 18.18 13.39
CA ALA A 133 -5.43 16.74 13.31
C ALA A 133 -6.00 16.08 14.59
N PRO A 134 -6.82 15.02 14.47
CA PRO A 134 -7.34 14.33 15.64
C PRO A 134 -6.21 13.64 16.42
N THR A 135 -6.32 13.62 17.75
CA THR A 135 -5.31 13.09 18.68
C THR A 135 -4.93 11.62 18.40
N SER A 136 -5.86 10.83 17.87
CA SER A 136 -5.62 9.43 17.47
C SER A 136 -4.59 9.30 16.33
N MET A 137 -4.61 10.20 15.35
CA MET A 137 -3.63 10.22 14.25
C MET A 137 -2.26 10.70 14.70
N LEU A 138 -2.21 11.59 15.69
CA LEU A 138 -0.98 12.01 16.35
C LEU A 138 -0.34 10.86 17.13
N SER A 139 -1.13 10.08 17.88
CA SER A 139 -0.61 8.94 18.65
C SER A 139 -0.01 7.84 17.76
N MET A 140 -0.61 7.57 16.60
CA MET A 140 -0.09 6.58 15.64
C MET A 140 1.25 7.03 15.04
N TYR A 141 1.42 8.34 14.83
CA TYR A 141 2.67 8.92 14.31
C TYR A 141 3.76 9.04 15.39
N LEU A 142 3.38 9.43 16.61
CA LEU A 142 4.31 9.67 17.72
C LEU A 142 4.73 8.38 18.45
N GLY A 143 3.98 7.28 18.31
CA GLY A 143 4.25 6.02 18.99
C GLY A 143 5.49 5.28 18.49
N ASP A 144 5.79 5.37 17.20
CA ASP A 144 6.92 4.65 16.57
C ASP A 144 8.25 5.42 16.59
N HIS A 145 8.24 6.73 16.89
CA HIS A 145 9.43 7.58 16.91
C HIS A 145 9.97 7.90 18.31
N VAL A 146 9.46 7.25 19.36
CA VAL A 146 10.03 7.36 20.72
C VAL A 146 10.94 6.15 20.96
N PRO A 147 12.28 6.34 21.03
CA PRO A 147 13.16 5.32 21.61
C PRO A 147 12.66 5.02 23.03
N ARG A 148 12.61 3.76 23.45
CA ARG A 148 12.30 3.39 24.84
C ARG A 148 13.23 4.19 25.78
N GLY A 149 12.74 5.29 26.36
CA GLY A 149 13.50 6.17 27.26
C GLY A 149 13.83 7.59 26.76
N GLY A 150 13.45 7.99 25.54
CA GLY A 150 13.67 9.36 25.04
C GLY A 150 12.51 10.31 25.38
N ALA A 151 12.82 11.57 25.74
CA ALA A 151 11.83 12.62 25.97
C ALA A 151 10.90 12.79 24.76
N LYS A 152 9.59 12.92 25.01
CA LYS A 152 8.59 13.19 23.96
C LYS A 152 9.00 14.46 23.22
N PRO A 153 9.17 14.44 21.89
CA PRO A 153 9.39 15.68 21.15
C PRO A 153 8.19 16.60 21.39
N ASN A 154 8.45 17.83 21.82
CA ASN A 154 7.45 18.89 22.00
C ASN A 154 6.89 19.30 20.63
N PHE A 155 5.96 18.51 20.09
CA PHE A 155 5.22 18.90 18.89
C PHE A 155 4.06 19.83 19.27
N PRO A 156 3.80 20.88 18.47
CA PRO A 156 2.71 21.81 18.73
C PRO A 156 1.37 21.07 18.67
N GLN A 157 0.55 21.22 19.72
CA GLN A 157 -0.77 20.56 19.84
C GLN A 157 -1.80 21.03 18.80
N ASN A 158 -1.45 22.00 17.95
CA ASN A 158 -2.33 22.63 16.96
C ASN A 158 -1.86 22.37 15.51
N ILE A 159 -1.30 21.20 15.22
CA ILE A 159 -0.95 20.84 13.84
C ILE A 159 -2.22 20.53 13.04
N THR A 160 -2.31 21.07 11.83
CA THR A 160 -3.40 20.76 10.89
C THR A 160 -3.22 19.37 10.31
N ALA A 161 -4.32 18.76 9.84
CA ALA A 161 -4.23 17.48 9.14
C ALA A 161 -3.38 17.58 7.85
N LEU A 162 -3.36 18.74 7.19
CA LEU A 162 -2.49 19.02 6.06
C LEU A 162 -1.00 18.94 6.42
N GLU A 163 -0.60 19.63 7.48
CA GLU A 163 0.80 19.63 7.94
C GLU A 163 1.23 18.22 8.37
N LEU A 164 0.34 17.47 9.02
CA LEU A 164 0.60 16.09 9.39
C LEU A 164 0.80 15.20 8.15
N GLU A 165 -0.04 15.32 7.11
CA GLU A 165 0.16 14.59 5.85
C GLU A 165 1.44 14.99 5.14
N PHE A 166 1.78 16.28 5.12
CA PHE A 166 3.02 16.76 4.54
C PHE A 166 4.25 16.19 5.25
N GLN A 167 4.24 16.14 6.59
CA GLN A 167 5.33 15.54 7.37
C GLN A 167 5.52 14.06 7.07
N ARG A 168 4.44 13.31 6.78
CA ARG A 168 4.55 11.89 6.39
C ARG A 168 5.31 11.67 5.08
N VAL A 169 5.28 12.64 4.17
CA VAL A 169 6.07 12.58 2.93
C VAL A 169 7.57 12.52 3.26
N SER A 170 7.99 13.15 4.35
CA SER A 170 9.40 13.21 4.77
C SER A 170 9.96 11.91 5.35
N ILE A 171 9.14 10.91 5.67
CA ILE A 171 9.55 9.67 6.34
C ILE A 171 10.56 8.86 5.51
N ASN A 172 10.67 9.08 4.19
CA ASN A 172 11.53 8.30 3.30
C ASN A 172 12.47 9.16 2.42
N LEU A 173 12.70 10.43 2.75
CA LEU A 173 13.17 11.39 1.74
C LEU A 173 14.67 11.38 1.38
N GLN A 174 15.58 10.74 2.13
CA GLN A 174 17.00 10.77 1.74
C GLN A 174 17.74 9.48 2.09
N ILE A 175 18.16 8.75 1.05
CA ILE A 175 19.15 7.69 1.16
C ILE A 175 20.43 8.20 0.51
N SER A 176 21.30 8.84 1.30
CA SER A 176 22.54 9.46 0.81
C SER A 176 23.46 8.48 0.07
N SER A 177 23.38 7.18 0.38
CA SER A 177 24.13 6.13 -0.32
C SER A 177 23.71 5.95 -1.79
N GLN A 178 22.60 6.53 -2.23
CA GLN A 178 22.15 6.47 -3.62
C GLN A 178 22.62 7.66 -4.48
N CYS A 179 23.40 8.59 -3.95
CA CYS A 179 23.87 9.79 -4.69
C CYS A 179 25.37 9.74 -5.01
N THR A 180 25.93 8.55 -5.25
CA THR A 180 27.40 8.33 -5.32
C THR A 180 28.13 9.23 -6.32
N SER A 181 27.63 9.37 -7.54
CA SER A 181 28.28 10.16 -8.59
C SER A 181 28.15 11.66 -8.32
N ALA A 182 27.03 12.08 -7.75
CA ALA A 182 26.81 13.48 -7.40
C ALA A 182 27.73 13.93 -6.25
N LEU A 183 28.12 12.99 -5.39
CA LEU A 183 29.02 13.20 -4.25
C LEU A 183 30.52 13.18 -4.59
N LEU A 184 30.88 12.78 -5.82
CA LEU A 184 32.27 12.77 -6.29
C LEU A 184 32.89 14.18 -6.21
N PRO A 185 34.17 14.31 -5.78
CA PRO A 185 34.85 15.60 -5.69
C PRO A 185 34.78 16.42 -6.98
N GLU A 186 34.88 15.77 -8.14
CA GLU A 186 34.86 16.37 -9.48
C GLU A 186 33.49 16.96 -9.84
N ASN A 187 32.43 16.50 -9.18
CA ASN A 187 31.05 16.92 -9.42
C ASN A 187 30.50 17.88 -8.37
N ARG A 188 31.21 18.09 -7.25
CA ARG A 188 30.75 19.00 -6.18
C ARG A 188 30.43 20.40 -6.68
N ASN A 189 31.32 20.97 -7.49
CA ASN A 189 31.15 22.33 -8.03
C ASN A 189 30.06 22.41 -9.12
N LYS A 190 29.50 21.27 -9.55
CA LYS A 190 28.40 21.21 -10.52
C LYS A 190 27.02 21.23 -9.85
N ASN A 191 26.97 21.04 -8.53
CA ASN A 191 25.74 21.05 -7.75
C ASN A 191 25.56 22.43 -7.10
N ARG A 192 24.38 23.04 -7.27
CA ARG A 192 24.06 24.32 -6.62
C ARG A 192 23.84 24.17 -5.11
N LEU A 193 23.27 23.04 -4.68
CA LEU A 193 22.95 22.73 -3.28
C LEU A 193 23.47 21.32 -2.95
N ASP A 194 24.25 21.20 -1.88
CA ASP A 194 24.80 19.90 -1.44
C ASP A 194 23.72 18.95 -0.89
N SER A 195 22.57 19.49 -0.48
CA SER A 195 21.44 18.73 0.03
C SER A 195 20.48 18.23 -1.04
N VAL A 196 20.62 18.69 -2.29
CA VAL A 196 19.71 18.34 -3.40
C VAL A 196 20.52 17.69 -4.51
N LEU A 197 20.68 16.38 -4.40
CA LEU A 197 21.49 15.57 -5.31
C LEU A 197 20.61 14.51 -6.00
N PRO A 198 20.85 14.21 -7.29
CA PRO A 198 20.11 13.17 -8.00
C PRO A 198 20.50 11.77 -7.50
N TYR A 199 19.53 10.84 -7.47
CA TYR A 199 19.80 9.43 -7.21
C TYR A 199 20.40 8.75 -8.44
N GLU A 200 21.25 7.74 -8.24
CA GLU A 200 21.88 6.97 -9.31
C GLU A 200 20.88 6.30 -10.24
N SER A 201 19.75 5.86 -9.70
CA SER A 201 18.74 5.11 -10.43
C SER A 201 17.99 5.95 -11.48
N ASN A 202 18.00 7.28 -11.36
CA ASN A 202 17.21 8.18 -12.20
C ASN A 202 17.88 9.53 -12.53
N ARG A 203 19.21 9.63 -12.40
CA ARG A 203 19.98 10.83 -12.78
C ARG A 203 20.02 11.10 -14.28
#